data_AF-A0A7K0BT26-F1
#
_entry.id   AF-A0A7K0BT26-F1
#
_cell.length_a   1.000
_cell.length_b   1.000
_cell.length_c   1.000
_cell.angle_alpha   90.00
_cell.angle_beta   90.00
_cell.angle_gamma   90.00
#
_symmetry.space_group_name_H-M   'P 1'
#
loop_
_entity.id
_entity.type
_entity.pdbx_description
1 polymer ?
#
loop_
_entity_poly.entity_id
_entity_poly.type
_entity_poly.pdbx_seq_one_letter_code
_entity_poly.pdbx_strand_id
1 'polypeptide(L)'
;MRNKRSVVTVVAIALVLAGCDSGGRASGKPPAGKPSAQPSVGGGAEPVAGQGIVRDSIYQINYMGEPYPFRMEMKQVERFKEYSVLRFAITNIGPKPQDTSMLFGNWYLDRSFGRIALVDTVGRKYYFALRAQDDDGFGSQNNFTSLEPGVPYEGHVYYPVLPGNVERVMVRTPGAPGSFPGVPVVQGTTRPPTSLPNPSPSPSPTGTLAADAPTGEIKTWVADLTDIRENDTQTTTSGGGEEKIGLRTDVLFDFDKATLTGKAKAVLDQVANETREKADPAKPPITITGHTDSKGDDAYNMRLSQQRAEAVRKELQARLGGAYRYVTAGKGETEPAVKEGGADDEQARQKNRRVDISYKIKQQLPGTTTTTTAAPGAVAPPARFRTDGKPVAERTGVFRGQQYRIRVAPFYRDGAYLAVPFEISLLDDKERNTGLNSPFGVFDKGGRFGAFSVVDPATKIIYRAVRIGSADSINYLEGDIGTNTPKLTFRSYIYVAAPPANTTSVTFDAGAFGQIPGVPIQ
;
A
#
# COMPACT_ATOMS: atom_id res chain seq x y z
N MET A 1 37.69 47.60 -42.63
CA MET A 1 38.40 48.15 -41.45
C MET A 1 38.36 47.13 -40.31
N ARG A 2 39.55 46.70 -39.89
CA ARG A 2 39.99 46.06 -38.62
C ARG A 2 39.18 44.91 -37.96
N ASN A 3 39.71 43.71 -38.20
CA ASN A 3 39.89 42.60 -37.26
C ASN A 3 40.41 43.03 -35.86
N LYS A 4 39.98 42.33 -34.80
CA LYS A 4 40.88 41.85 -33.73
C LYS A 4 40.43 40.47 -33.22
N ARG A 5 41.36 39.51 -33.32
CA ARG A 5 41.37 38.20 -32.66
C ARG A 5 41.94 38.38 -31.24
N SER A 6 41.41 37.65 -30.27
CA SER A 6 42.05 37.45 -28.96
C SER A 6 42.54 36.01 -28.84
N VAL A 7 43.81 35.90 -28.46
CA VAL A 7 44.61 34.69 -28.25
C VAL A 7 44.36 34.17 -26.83
N VAL A 8 44.18 32.86 -26.66
CA VAL A 8 44.19 32.20 -25.34
C VAL A 8 45.51 31.43 -25.23
N THR A 9 46.31 31.82 -24.23
CA THR A 9 47.60 31.22 -23.88
C THR A 9 47.37 30.06 -22.92
N VAL A 10 47.92 28.90 -23.26
CA VAL A 10 48.07 27.72 -22.39
C VAL A 10 49.33 27.89 -21.55
N VAL A 11 49.23 27.72 -20.24
CA VAL A 11 50.40 27.58 -19.35
C VAL A 11 50.31 26.24 -18.64
N ALA A 12 51.22 25.34 -19.02
CA ALA A 12 51.57 24.13 -18.30
C ALA A 12 52.76 24.43 -17.39
N ILE A 13 52.71 24.04 -16.12
CA ILE A 13 53.86 24.06 -15.21
C ILE A 13 54.14 22.62 -14.79
N ALA A 14 55.27 22.12 -15.30
CA ALA A 14 55.96 20.93 -14.82
C ALA A 14 56.83 21.32 -13.62
N LEU A 15 56.88 20.48 -12.58
CA LEU A 15 57.82 20.62 -11.47
C LEU A 15 58.60 19.32 -11.29
N VAL A 16 59.92 19.48 -11.38
CA VAL A 16 60.96 18.46 -11.41
C VAL A 16 61.37 18.06 -9.99
N LEU A 17 61.68 16.77 -9.84
CA LEU A 17 62.19 16.07 -8.67
C LEU A 17 63.59 16.53 -8.25
N ALA A 18 63.85 16.53 -6.94
CA ALA A 18 65.18 16.31 -6.37
C ALA A 18 65.05 15.41 -5.13
N GLY A 19 65.71 14.25 -5.15
CA GLY A 19 65.81 13.33 -4.03
C GLY A 19 67.07 13.55 -3.20
N CYS A 20 67.06 13.02 -1.98
CA CYS A 20 68.26 12.59 -1.27
C CYS A 20 67.95 11.29 -0.52
N ASP A 21 68.92 10.40 -0.61
CA ASP A 21 68.92 8.98 -0.27
C ASP A 21 69.42 8.72 1.16
N SER A 22 69.04 7.58 1.72
CA SER A 22 69.86 6.60 2.45
C SER A 22 69.21 6.05 3.72
N GLY A 23 69.10 4.71 3.79
CA GLY A 23 69.12 3.98 5.06
C GLY A 23 68.17 2.80 5.24
N GLY A 24 68.40 1.68 4.54
CA GLY A 24 68.44 0.37 5.21
C GLY A 24 67.20 -0.56 5.20
N ARG A 25 67.38 -1.64 4.43
CA ARG A 25 67.24 -3.07 4.81
C ARG A 25 65.96 -3.86 4.44
N ALA A 26 66.26 -4.95 3.72
CA ALA A 26 65.63 -6.27 3.67
C ALA A 26 64.29 -6.44 2.93
N SER A 27 64.42 -7.11 1.78
CA SER A 27 63.38 -7.67 0.92
C SER A 27 62.50 -8.70 1.63
N GLY A 28 61.23 -8.36 1.83
CA GLY A 28 60.14 -9.29 2.15
C GLY A 28 58.91 -8.92 1.32
N LYS A 29 58.45 -9.86 0.50
CA LYS A 29 57.27 -9.75 -0.39
C LYS A 29 56.01 -9.35 0.42
N PRO A 30 55.25 -8.28 0.07
CA PRO A 30 54.05 -7.93 0.81
C PRO A 30 52.84 -8.79 0.36
N PRO A 31 51.99 -9.26 1.29
CA PRO A 31 50.73 -9.92 0.97
C PRO A 31 49.65 -8.90 0.58
N ALA A 32 48.67 -9.38 -0.18
CA ALA A 32 47.53 -8.62 -0.71
C ALA A 32 46.85 -7.72 0.32
N GLY A 33 46.72 -6.44 -0.01
CA GLY A 33 46.01 -5.44 0.78
C GLY A 33 44.51 -5.73 0.85
N LYS A 34 43.97 -5.72 2.08
CA LYS A 34 42.54 -5.71 2.37
C LYS A 34 41.90 -4.42 1.82
N PRO A 35 40.67 -4.47 1.27
CA PRO A 35 39.88 -3.27 0.98
C PRO A 35 39.48 -2.55 2.27
N SER A 36 39.47 -1.22 2.20
CA SER A 36 39.03 -0.29 3.23
C SER A 36 37.60 -0.55 3.70
N ALA A 37 37.39 -0.41 5.01
CA ALA A 37 36.13 -0.69 5.69
C ALA A 37 35.02 0.30 5.28
N GLN A 38 33.89 -0.25 4.83
CA GLN A 38 32.59 0.41 4.81
C GLN A 38 32.09 0.60 6.25
N PRO A 39 31.28 1.64 6.56
CA PRO A 39 30.62 1.75 7.85
C PRO A 39 29.66 0.56 8.01
N SER A 40 29.90 -0.25 9.04
CA SER A 40 29.10 -1.40 9.41
C SER A 40 27.71 -0.99 9.87
N VAL A 41 26.68 -1.55 9.23
CA VAL A 41 25.28 -1.53 9.67
C VAL A 41 25.18 -2.34 10.96
N GLY A 42 24.95 -1.66 12.08
CA GLY A 42 24.69 -2.26 13.38
C GLY A 42 23.34 -3.00 13.39
N GLY A 43 23.33 -4.17 14.04
CA GLY A 43 22.17 -5.06 14.14
C GLY A 43 20.96 -4.41 14.81
N GLY A 44 19.77 -4.83 14.36
CA GLY A 44 18.50 -4.34 14.85
C GLY A 44 18.29 -4.64 16.33
N ALA A 45 18.22 -3.59 17.13
CA ALA A 45 17.59 -3.60 18.44
C ALA A 45 16.07 -3.35 18.28
N GLU A 46 15.26 -3.97 19.14
CA GLU A 46 13.84 -3.65 19.26
C GLU A 46 13.64 -2.15 19.54
N PRO A 47 12.64 -1.48 18.94
CA PRO A 47 12.27 -0.14 19.38
C PRO A 47 11.72 -0.21 20.81
N VAL A 48 12.46 0.38 21.75
CA VAL A 48 11.99 0.66 23.11
C VAL A 48 10.92 1.75 23.02
N ALA A 49 9.84 1.65 23.80
CA ALA A 49 8.81 2.69 23.89
C ALA A 49 9.47 4.07 24.13
N GLY A 50 9.34 4.98 23.15
CA GLY A 50 9.93 6.33 23.18
C GLY A 50 11.04 6.60 22.17
N GLN A 51 11.61 5.57 21.50
CA GLN A 51 12.45 5.77 20.31
C GLN A 51 11.58 5.57 19.07
N GLY A 52 11.38 6.63 18.28
CA GLY A 52 10.49 6.58 17.13
C GLY A 52 10.97 5.64 16.03
N ILE A 53 10.05 5.32 15.14
CA ILE A 53 10.26 4.46 13.99
C ILE A 53 10.85 5.29 12.86
N VAL A 54 12.11 5.02 12.51
CA VAL A 54 12.89 5.86 11.58
C VAL A 54 13.01 5.23 10.19
N ARG A 55 12.81 6.04 9.14
CA ARG A 55 13.26 5.73 7.77
C ARG A 55 13.93 6.93 7.12
N ASP A 56 15.05 6.66 6.46
CA ASP A 56 15.71 7.60 5.55
C ASP A 56 15.18 7.36 4.14
N SER A 57 14.94 8.43 3.39
CA SER A 57 14.45 8.33 2.02
C SER A 57 14.78 9.60 1.21
N ILE A 58 14.51 9.54 -0.09
CA ILE A 58 14.49 10.71 -0.98
C ILE A 58 13.03 11.03 -1.28
N TYR A 59 12.55 12.25 -0.99
CA TYR A 59 11.11 12.56 -1.06
C TYR A 59 10.72 12.81 -2.51
N GLN A 60 11.46 13.72 -3.13
CA GLN A 60 11.30 14.15 -4.51
C GLN A 60 12.64 14.75 -4.97
N ILE A 61 12.65 15.14 -6.24
CA ILE A 61 13.63 16.05 -6.81
C ILE A 61 13.05 17.45 -6.84
N ASN A 62 13.89 18.43 -6.57
CA ASN A 62 13.50 19.81 -6.64
C ASN A 62 13.42 20.35 -8.06
N TYR A 63 12.96 21.60 -8.21
CA TYR A 63 12.94 22.26 -9.52
C TYR A 63 14.33 22.37 -10.17
N MET A 64 15.41 22.18 -9.41
CA MET A 64 16.79 22.23 -9.88
C MET A 64 17.35 20.85 -10.28
N GLY A 65 16.57 19.77 -10.19
CA GLY A 65 17.04 18.43 -10.56
C GLY A 65 17.81 17.67 -9.47
N GLU A 66 17.88 18.19 -8.24
CA GLU A 66 18.63 17.57 -7.13
C GLU A 66 17.71 16.75 -6.19
N PRO A 67 18.13 15.54 -5.75
CA PRO A 67 17.37 14.73 -4.80
C PRO A 67 17.28 15.40 -3.43
N TYR A 68 16.12 15.24 -2.77
CA TYR A 68 15.87 15.71 -1.41
C TYR A 68 15.88 14.56 -0.39
N PRO A 69 17.04 14.27 0.22
CA PRO A 69 17.14 13.24 1.23
C PRO A 69 16.65 13.77 2.59
N PHE A 70 15.81 12.98 3.24
CA PHE A 70 15.19 13.30 4.52
C PHE A 70 15.07 12.04 5.37
N ARG A 71 15.04 12.25 6.67
CA ARG A 71 14.73 11.23 7.67
C ARG A 71 13.38 11.53 8.28
N MET A 72 12.49 10.55 8.24
CA MET A 72 11.21 10.58 8.96
C MET A 72 11.30 9.69 10.18
N GLU A 73 10.82 10.20 11.30
CA GLU A 73 10.64 9.44 12.53
C GLU A 73 9.17 9.48 12.94
N MET A 74 8.50 8.33 12.95
CA MET A 74 7.13 8.19 13.46
C MET A 74 7.20 7.78 14.93
N LYS A 75 6.76 8.65 15.84
CA LYS A 75 6.93 8.41 17.27
C LYS A 75 5.81 7.56 17.84
N GLN A 76 4.60 8.10 17.80
CA GLN A 76 3.40 7.48 18.35
C GLN A 76 2.14 8.20 17.87
N VAL A 77 0.99 7.56 18.06
CA VAL A 77 -0.32 8.19 17.98
C VAL A 77 -0.91 8.34 19.38
N GLU A 78 -1.26 9.55 19.77
CA GLU A 78 -1.91 9.87 21.04
C GLU A 78 -3.43 9.92 20.84
N ARG A 79 -4.17 9.11 21.59
CA ARG A 79 -5.64 9.10 21.61
C ARG A 79 -6.15 10.09 22.64
N PHE A 80 -6.96 11.05 22.22
CA PHE A 80 -7.74 11.94 23.08
C PHE A 80 -9.25 11.62 22.93
N LYS A 81 -10.09 12.32 23.69
CA LYS A 81 -11.55 12.13 23.65
C LYS A 81 -12.15 12.57 22.31
N GLU A 82 -11.63 13.62 21.70
CA GLU A 82 -12.19 14.25 20.50
C GLU A 82 -11.45 13.89 19.20
N TYR A 83 -10.18 13.55 19.28
CA TYR A 83 -9.34 13.22 18.13
C TYR A 83 -8.16 12.33 18.52
N SER A 84 -7.43 11.83 17.53
CA SER A 84 -6.11 11.21 17.70
C SER A 84 -5.02 12.08 17.06
N VAL A 85 -3.80 12.04 17.59
CA VAL A 85 -2.67 12.88 17.14
C VAL A 85 -1.47 12.01 16.82
N LEU A 86 -1.05 11.95 15.57
CA LEU A 86 0.27 11.38 15.22
C LEU A 86 1.35 12.39 15.59
N ARG A 87 2.38 11.95 16.32
CA ARG A 87 3.63 12.67 16.55
C ARG A 87 4.71 12.14 15.62
N PHE A 88 5.40 13.04 14.92
CA PHE A 88 6.51 12.68 14.04
C PHE A 88 7.62 13.73 14.10
N ALA A 89 8.80 13.36 13.61
CA ALA A 89 9.86 14.31 13.30
C ALA A 89 10.34 14.15 11.86
N ILE A 90 10.75 15.25 11.25
CA ILE A 90 11.38 15.29 9.93
C ILE A 90 12.75 15.95 10.03
N THR A 91 13.77 15.34 9.47
CA THR A 91 15.13 15.87 9.44
C THR A 91 15.62 15.96 8.00
N ASN A 92 16.10 17.13 7.59
CA ASN A 92 16.86 17.27 6.35
C ASN A 92 18.24 16.64 6.56
N ILE A 93 18.55 15.55 5.85
CA ILE A 93 19.86 14.88 5.95
C ILE A 93 20.77 15.25 4.77
N GLY A 94 20.35 16.21 3.94
CA GLY A 94 21.14 16.77 2.86
C GLY A 94 22.11 17.87 3.35
N PRO A 95 23.05 18.29 2.50
CA PRO A 95 24.11 19.23 2.89
C PRO A 95 23.68 20.70 2.91
N LYS A 96 22.48 21.03 2.44
CA LYS A 96 21.96 22.40 2.30
C LYS A 96 20.55 22.50 2.89
N PRO A 97 20.15 23.65 3.45
CA PRO A 97 18.78 23.89 3.89
C PRO A 97 17.76 23.57 2.79
N GLN A 98 16.61 23.03 3.18
CA GLN A 98 15.56 22.60 2.25
C GLN A 98 14.18 23.09 2.65
N ASP A 99 13.42 23.60 1.68
CA ASP A 99 12.06 24.09 1.90
C ASP A 99 11.04 22.94 1.88
N THR A 100 10.15 22.91 2.88
CA THR A 100 9.10 21.90 3.03
C THR A 100 7.93 22.04 2.06
N SER A 101 7.79 23.13 1.31
CA SER A 101 6.63 23.43 0.44
C SER A 101 6.41 22.39 -0.66
N MET A 102 7.45 21.63 -1.02
CA MET A 102 7.39 20.52 -1.97
C MET A 102 7.08 19.18 -1.29
N LEU A 103 7.19 19.11 0.04
CA LEU A 103 7.07 17.89 0.83
C LEU A 103 5.60 17.68 1.19
N PHE A 104 5.08 16.48 0.96
CA PHE A 104 3.75 16.00 1.37
C PHE A 104 2.53 16.65 0.68
N GLY A 105 2.69 17.53 -0.31
CA GLY A 105 1.55 18.18 -1.00
C GLY A 105 1.90 18.97 -2.26
N ASN A 106 0.88 19.29 -3.06
CA ASN A 106 0.96 20.17 -4.25
C ASN A 106 0.73 21.62 -3.78
N TRP A 107 1.51 22.59 -4.28
CA TRP A 107 1.57 24.01 -3.83
C TRP A 107 0.25 24.78 -3.77
N TYR A 108 -0.85 24.19 -4.22
CA TYR A 108 -2.13 24.85 -4.41
C TYR A 108 -3.30 24.27 -3.62
N LEU A 109 -3.19 23.11 -2.96
CA LEU A 109 -4.36 22.40 -2.41
C LEU A 109 -4.21 21.80 -0.99
N ASP A 110 -3.00 21.70 -0.43
CA ASP A 110 -2.82 21.21 0.95
C ASP A 110 -1.52 21.76 1.56
N ARG A 111 -1.67 22.62 2.56
CA ARG A 111 -0.58 23.33 3.26
C ARG A 111 -0.03 22.59 4.48
N SER A 112 -0.56 21.39 4.72
CA SER A 112 -0.32 20.58 5.90
C SER A 112 0.32 19.23 5.56
N PHE A 113 0.66 18.46 6.58
CA PHE A 113 1.01 17.04 6.43
C PHE A 113 -0.23 16.11 6.31
N GLY A 114 -1.38 16.64 5.88
CA GLY A 114 -2.68 15.94 5.84
C GLY A 114 -2.77 14.75 4.87
N ARG A 115 -1.73 14.48 4.07
CA ARG A 115 -1.59 13.26 3.26
C ARG A 115 -0.97 12.08 4.00
N ILE A 116 -0.39 12.31 5.19
CA ILE A 116 -0.01 11.22 6.09
C ILE A 116 -1.30 10.60 6.63
N ALA A 117 -1.46 9.29 6.51
CA ALA A 117 -2.66 8.59 6.94
C ALA A 117 -2.35 7.48 7.95
N LEU A 118 -3.33 7.16 8.80
CA LEU A 118 -3.25 6.02 9.71
C LEU A 118 -4.04 4.86 9.13
N VAL A 119 -3.49 3.66 9.26
CA VAL A 119 -4.08 2.42 8.75
C VAL A 119 -4.16 1.43 9.90
N ASP A 120 -5.38 1.07 10.28
CA ASP A 120 -5.65 -0.05 11.17
C ASP A 120 -5.76 -1.31 10.31
N THR A 121 -4.68 -2.07 10.24
CA THR A 121 -4.56 -3.27 9.41
C THR A 121 -5.36 -4.45 9.97
N VAL A 122 -5.76 -4.40 11.25
CA VAL A 122 -6.57 -5.41 11.92
C VAL A 122 -8.06 -5.08 11.78
N GLY A 123 -8.45 -3.85 12.13
CA GLY A 123 -9.82 -3.36 11.99
C GLY A 123 -10.21 -3.00 10.55
N ARG A 124 -9.25 -3.08 9.61
CA ARG A 124 -9.44 -2.82 8.17
C ARG A 124 -9.95 -1.41 7.89
N LYS A 125 -9.38 -0.42 8.58
CA LYS A 125 -9.77 0.99 8.47
C LYS A 125 -8.63 1.86 8.00
N TYR A 126 -8.97 2.84 7.18
CA TYR A 126 -8.09 3.91 6.72
C TYR A 126 -8.59 5.24 7.28
N TYR A 127 -7.77 5.92 8.07
CA TYR A 127 -8.11 7.19 8.72
C TYR A 127 -7.42 8.33 7.98
N PHE A 128 -8.23 9.24 7.44
CA PHE A 128 -7.75 10.47 6.83
C PHE A 128 -7.48 11.52 7.90
N ALA A 129 -6.52 12.41 7.65
CA ALA A 129 -6.27 13.55 8.52
C ALA A 129 -7.51 14.45 8.58
N LEU A 130 -7.74 15.09 9.73
CA LEU A 130 -8.81 16.05 9.92
C LEU A 130 -8.59 17.28 9.02
N ARG A 131 -9.67 17.82 8.47
CA ARG A 131 -9.65 18.99 7.60
C ARG A 131 -10.71 20.01 7.99
N ALA A 132 -10.44 21.27 7.67
CA ALA A 132 -11.41 22.36 7.71
C ALA A 132 -12.38 22.27 6.52
N GLN A 133 -13.39 23.15 6.50
CA GLN A 133 -14.44 23.12 5.47
C GLN A 133 -13.96 23.52 4.06
N ASP A 134 -12.90 24.32 3.98
CA ASP A 134 -12.18 24.68 2.75
C ASP A 134 -11.14 23.63 2.33
N ASP A 135 -11.13 22.47 2.99
CA ASP A 135 -10.19 21.36 2.81
C ASP A 135 -8.74 21.66 3.20
N ASP A 136 -8.46 22.80 3.86
CA ASP A 136 -7.17 23.03 4.50
C ASP A 136 -6.98 22.05 5.67
N GLY A 137 -5.76 21.52 5.80
CA GLY A 137 -5.45 20.54 6.83
C GLY A 137 -5.04 21.19 8.15
N PHE A 138 -5.47 20.57 9.25
CA PHE A 138 -5.00 20.89 10.60
C PHE A 138 -3.64 20.22 10.90
N GLY A 139 -3.02 20.60 12.01
CA GLY A 139 -1.75 20.08 12.45
C GLY A 139 -0.59 20.88 11.90
N SER A 140 0.57 20.25 11.84
CA SER A 140 1.78 20.89 11.36
C SER A 140 1.63 21.31 9.90
N GLN A 141 2.09 22.52 9.61
CA GLN A 141 2.11 23.13 8.30
C GLN A 141 3.45 22.81 7.60
N ASN A 142 3.40 22.59 6.30
CA ASN A 142 4.57 22.32 5.45
C ASN A 142 4.90 23.51 4.53
N ASN A 143 4.24 24.64 4.67
CA ASN A 143 4.47 25.80 3.81
C ASN A 143 5.74 26.58 4.19
N PHE A 144 6.69 26.64 3.27
CA PHE A 144 7.87 27.51 3.32
C PHE A 144 8.74 27.41 4.58
N THR A 145 8.71 26.25 5.26
CA THR A 145 9.62 26.01 6.38
C THR A 145 10.96 25.56 5.83
N SER A 146 12.02 26.32 6.10
CA SER A 146 13.40 25.91 5.79
C SER A 146 13.88 24.93 6.86
N LEU A 147 14.09 23.67 6.48
CA LEU A 147 14.69 22.64 7.31
C LEU A 147 16.21 22.74 7.22
N GLU A 148 16.85 23.11 8.33
CA GLU A 148 18.30 23.12 8.45
C GLU A 148 18.89 21.69 8.41
N PRO A 149 20.06 21.50 7.76
CA PRO A 149 20.75 20.21 7.76
C PRO A 149 20.96 19.62 9.15
N GLY A 150 20.55 18.37 9.34
CA GLY A 150 20.75 17.61 10.58
C GLY A 150 19.84 18.00 11.74
N VAL A 151 18.98 19.02 11.61
CA VAL A 151 18.06 19.44 12.67
C VAL A 151 16.74 18.66 12.55
N PRO A 152 16.31 17.90 13.57
CA PRO A 152 14.99 17.29 13.59
C PRO A 152 13.92 18.35 13.89
N TYR A 153 12.89 18.43 13.07
CA TYR A 153 11.73 19.28 13.26
C TYR A 153 10.53 18.43 13.68
N GLU A 154 10.02 18.70 14.87
CA GLU A 154 8.85 18.02 15.44
C GLU A 154 7.56 18.51 14.79
N GLY A 155 6.68 17.57 14.47
CA GLY A 155 5.38 17.84 13.87
C GLY A 155 4.28 16.90 14.37
N HIS A 156 3.05 17.24 14.04
CA HIS A 156 1.90 16.41 14.33
C HIS A 156 0.78 16.52 13.31
N VAL A 157 -0.06 15.50 13.23
CA VAL A 157 -1.24 15.44 12.36
C VAL A 157 -2.43 14.93 13.18
N TYR A 158 -3.61 15.52 12.98
CA TYR A 158 -4.84 15.14 13.68
C TYR A 158 -5.68 14.16 12.86
N TYR A 159 -6.34 13.23 13.54
CA TYR A 159 -7.20 12.18 12.96
C TYR A 159 -8.49 12.01 13.76
N PRO A 160 -9.52 11.37 13.20
CA PRO A 160 -10.66 10.88 13.97
C PRO A 160 -10.19 9.99 15.14
N VAL A 161 -11.01 9.91 16.20
CA VAL A 161 -10.69 9.09 17.37
C VAL A 161 -10.51 7.63 16.97
N LEU A 162 -9.31 7.08 17.20
CA LEU A 162 -9.07 5.66 17.01
C LEU A 162 -9.83 4.84 18.07
N PRO A 163 -10.47 3.72 17.71
CA PRO A 163 -11.12 2.82 18.67
C PRO A 163 -10.17 2.38 19.79
N GLY A 164 -10.68 2.20 21.02
CA GLY A 164 -9.86 1.95 22.21
C GLY A 164 -9.01 0.67 22.17
N ASN A 165 -9.43 -0.31 21.35
CA ASN A 165 -8.75 -1.58 21.11
C ASN A 165 -7.63 -1.50 20.05
N VAL A 166 -7.42 -0.34 19.42
CA VAL A 166 -6.31 -0.14 18.46
C VAL A 166 -5.05 0.25 19.22
N GLU A 167 -4.09 -0.66 19.33
CA GLU A 167 -2.82 -0.42 20.04
C GLU A 167 -1.66 -0.06 19.11
N ARG A 168 -1.76 -0.38 17.83
CA ARG A 168 -0.77 -0.08 16.80
C ARG A 168 -1.45 0.20 15.47
N VAL A 169 -0.82 1.05 14.67
CA VAL A 169 -1.24 1.36 13.30
C VAL A 169 -0.05 1.33 12.35
N MET A 170 -0.33 1.13 11.07
CA MET A 170 0.62 1.46 9.99
C MET A 170 0.41 2.93 9.61
N VAL A 171 1.49 3.73 9.62
CA VAL A 171 1.46 5.10 9.12
C VAL A 171 1.87 5.09 7.65
N ARG A 172 0.97 5.56 6.78
CA ARG A 172 1.22 5.76 5.35
C ARG A 172 1.68 7.18 5.11
N THR A 173 2.83 7.34 4.47
CA THR A 173 3.32 8.63 3.99
C THR A 173 3.31 8.67 2.47
N PRO A 174 2.99 9.81 1.83
CA PRO A 174 3.30 9.99 0.41
C PRO A 174 4.82 9.95 0.18
N GLY A 175 5.23 9.61 -1.04
CA GLY A 175 6.63 9.48 -1.41
C GLY A 175 7.33 8.23 -0.85
N ALA A 176 8.64 8.16 -1.02
CA ALA A 176 9.40 6.91 -0.87
C ALA A 176 9.65 6.33 0.54
N PRO A 177 9.47 7.04 1.68
CA PRO A 177 9.42 6.36 2.98
C PRO A 177 8.25 5.38 3.01
N GLY A 178 7.12 5.79 2.41
CA GLY A 178 5.97 4.98 2.07
C GLY A 178 5.13 4.48 3.23
N SER A 179 5.68 3.61 4.08
CA SER A 179 4.95 2.90 5.13
C SER A 179 5.79 2.61 6.38
N PHE A 180 5.18 2.85 7.54
CA PHE A 180 5.76 2.66 8.86
C PHE A 180 4.82 1.77 9.68
N PRO A 181 4.94 0.43 9.58
CA PRO A 181 4.13 -0.48 10.36
C PRO A 181 4.49 -0.42 11.85
N GLY A 182 3.49 -0.65 12.71
CA GLY A 182 3.70 -0.87 14.13
C GLY A 182 3.86 0.39 14.98
N VAL A 183 3.47 1.56 14.48
CA VAL A 183 3.48 2.82 15.25
C VAL A 183 2.53 2.67 16.44
N PRO A 184 3.00 2.87 17.69
CA PRO A 184 2.20 2.63 18.88
C PRO A 184 1.09 3.67 19.03
N VAL A 185 -0.05 3.23 19.55
CA VAL A 185 -1.17 4.09 19.93
C VAL A 185 -1.27 4.11 21.46
N VAL A 186 -1.14 5.30 22.04
CA VAL A 186 -1.14 5.52 23.49
C VAL A 186 -2.26 6.48 23.90
N GLN A 187 -2.59 6.57 25.19
CA GLN A 187 -3.51 7.60 25.68
C GLN A 187 -2.77 8.94 25.75
N GLY A 188 -3.38 9.99 25.19
CA GLY A 188 -2.83 11.34 25.23
C GLY A 188 -3.03 11.98 26.60
N THR A 189 -1.96 12.53 27.17
CA THR A 189 -2.01 13.24 28.46
C THR A 189 -2.03 14.74 28.30
N THR A 190 -1.32 15.26 27.30
CA THR A 190 -1.14 16.71 27.07
C THR A 190 -1.48 17.03 25.62
N ARG A 191 -2.47 17.91 25.41
CA ARG A 191 -2.86 18.33 24.06
C ARG A 191 -1.74 19.11 23.39
N PRO A 192 -1.56 18.99 22.06
CA PRO A 192 -0.69 19.92 21.34
C PRO A 192 -1.14 21.38 21.55
N PRO A 193 -0.20 22.34 21.59
CA PRO A 193 -0.55 23.75 21.64
C PRO A 193 -1.40 24.18 20.44
N THR A 194 -2.29 25.14 20.65
CA THR A 194 -3.29 25.57 19.65
C THR A 194 -2.71 26.30 18.46
N SER A 195 -1.54 26.91 18.64
CA SER A 195 -0.70 27.45 17.59
C SER A 195 0.77 27.38 18.02
N LEU A 196 1.65 27.14 17.06
CA LEU A 196 3.09 27.22 17.25
C LEU A 196 3.63 28.30 16.32
N PRO A 197 4.43 29.26 16.83
CA PRO A 197 5.07 30.24 15.97
C PRO A 197 6.06 29.55 15.02
N ASN A 198 6.32 30.16 13.87
CA ASN A 198 7.35 29.67 12.94
C ASN A 198 8.68 29.41 13.68
N PRO A 199 9.41 28.34 13.32
CA PRO A 199 10.66 28.01 13.99
C PRO A 199 11.61 29.21 13.94
N SER A 200 12.08 29.65 15.11
CA SER A 200 13.06 30.73 15.19
C SER A 200 14.40 30.30 14.59
N PRO A 201 15.13 31.19 13.87
CA PRO A 201 16.43 30.90 13.29
C PRO A 201 17.58 30.81 14.33
N SER A 202 17.26 30.72 15.63
CA SER A 202 18.29 30.54 16.67
C SER A 202 18.73 29.07 16.75
N PRO A 203 20.01 28.78 17.07
CA PRO A 203 20.53 27.42 17.10
C PRO A 203 19.88 26.63 18.22
N SER A 204 18.80 25.93 17.89
CA SER A 204 18.14 24.94 18.76
C SER A 204 18.51 23.54 18.26
N PRO A 205 18.78 22.57 19.16
CA PRO A 205 19.08 21.20 18.75
C PRO A 205 17.87 20.47 18.12
N THR A 206 16.69 21.08 18.16
CA THR A 206 15.44 20.57 17.61
C THR A 206 14.58 21.76 17.19
N GLY A 207 13.93 21.66 16.04
CA GLY A 207 12.93 22.61 15.55
C GLY A 207 11.50 22.14 15.85
N THR A 208 10.52 23.03 15.71
CA THR A 208 9.10 22.66 15.76
C THR A 208 8.41 23.28 14.56
N LEU A 209 7.61 22.47 13.87
CA LEU A 209 6.79 22.93 12.76
C LEU A 209 5.61 23.73 13.29
N ALA A 210 5.36 24.89 12.69
CA ALA A 210 4.14 25.66 12.94
C ALA A 210 2.93 24.75 12.72
N ALA A 211 1.88 24.94 13.52
CA ALA A 211 0.72 24.06 13.48
C ALA A 211 -0.58 24.78 13.83
N ASP A 212 -1.67 24.32 13.23
CA ASP A 212 -3.02 24.81 13.50
C ASP A 212 -3.85 23.74 14.20
N ALA A 213 -4.51 24.10 15.30
CA ALA A 213 -5.42 23.19 15.98
C ALA A 213 -6.74 22.98 15.21
N PRO A 214 -7.41 21.82 15.38
CA PRO A 214 -8.76 21.60 14.89
C PRO A 214 -9.72 22.56 15.57
N THR A 215 -10.24 23.54 14.83
CA THR A 215 -11.23 24.52 15.30
C THR A 215 -12.38 24.62 14.31
N GLY A 216 -13.55 25.07 14.78
CA GLY A 216 -14.74 25.20 13.94
C GLY A 216 -15.35 23.85 13.55
N GLU A 217 -16.00 23.80 12.39
CA GLU A 217 -16.60 22.59 11.85
C GLU A 217 -15.53 21.71 11.17
N ILE A 218 -15.32 20.51 11.70
CA ILE A 218 -14.23 19.61 11.29
C ILE A 218 -14.76 18.52 10.37
N LYS A 219 -14.20 18.40 9.16
CA LYS A 219 -14.43 17.26 8.27
C LYS A 219 -13.64 16.05 8.77
N THR A 220 -14.36 14.96 9.04
CA THR A 220 -13.79 13.67 9.42
C THR A 220 -14.09 12.64 8.34
N TRP A 221 -13.09 11.83 7.96
CA TRP A 221 -13.31 10.73 7.04
C TRP A 221 -12.54 9.48 7.50
N VAL A 222 -13.26 8.36 7.53
CA VAL A 222 -12.71 7.01 7.73
C VAL A 222 -13.26 6.14 6.61
N ALA A 223 -12.38 5.44 5.91
CA ALA A 223 -12.77 4.48 4.89
C ALA A 223 -12.54 3.04 5.37
N ASP A 224 -13.41 2.15 4.91
CA ASP A 224 -13.13 0.72 4.93
C ASP A 224 -12.01 0.37 3.96
N LEU A 225 -11.24 -0.65 4.29
CA LEU A 225 -10.32 -1.28 3.37
C LEU A 225 -10.97 -2.54 2.78
N THR A 226 -10.95 -2.64 1.46
CA THR A 226 -11.55 -3.77 0.74
C THR A 226 -10.47 -4.58 0.03
N ASP A 227 -10.31 -5.85 0.39
CA ASP A 227 -9.46 -6.78 -0.36
C ASP A 227 -10.23 -7.49 -1.47
N ILE A 228 -9.49 -7.94 -2.48
CA ILE A 228 -10.01 -8.67 -3.62
C ILE A 228 -9.14 -9.92 -3.82
N ARG A 229 -9.80 -11.07 -3.86
CA ARG A 229 -9.22 -12.40 -4.06
C ARG A 229 -9.90 -13.03 -5.27
N GLU A 230 -9.17 -13.63 -6.18
CA GLU A 230 -9.77 -14.21 -7.37
C GLU A 230 -9.03 -15.45 -7.86
N ASN A 231 -9.76 -16.30 -8.57
CA ASN A 231 -9.22 -17.43 -9.31
C ASN A 231 -10.11 -17.68 -10.54
N ASP A 232 -9.93 -18.84 -11.18
CA ASP A 232 -10.69 -19.21 -12.39
C ASP A 232 -12.18 -19.44 -12.14
N THR A 233 -12.62 -19.60 -10.90
CA THR A 233 -14.00 -19.94 -10.57
C THR A 233 -14.76 -18.85 -9.84
N GLN A 234 -14.06 -17.97 -9.12
CA GLN A 234 -14.70 -16.96 -8.30
C GLN A 234 -13.88 -15.68 -8.14
N THR A 235 -14.57 -14.60 -7.79
CA THR A 235 -13.99 -13.37 -7.25
C THR A 235 -14.63 -13.09 -5.91
N THR A 236 -13.82 -12.94 -4.86
CA THR A 236 -14.26 -12.58 -3.52
C THR A 236 -13.78 -11.17 -3.18
N THR A 237 -14.68 -10.32 -2.71
CA THR A 237 -14.36 -9.02 -2.11
C THR A 237 -14.74 -9.04 -0.64
N SER A 238 -13.92 -8.43 0.21
CA SER A 238 -14.12 -8.41 1.66
C SER A 238 -13.74 -7.04 2.21
N GLY A 239 -14.73 -6.33 2.78
CA GLY A 239 -14.60 -4.94 3.24
C GLY A 239 -15.92 -4.41 3.80
N GLY A 240 -15.91 -3.35 4.62
CA GLY A 240 -17.15 -2.78 5.16
C GLY A 240 -17.95 -3.72 6.08
N GLY A 241 -17.29 -4.73 6.66
CA GLY A 241 -17.94 -5.78 7.45
C GLY A 241 -18.78 -6.74 6.61
N GLU A 242 -18.58 -6.79 5.30
CA GLU A 242 -19.27 -7.68 4.37
C GLU A 242 -18.27 -8.46 3.53
N GLU A 243 -18.63 -9.70 3.21
CA GLU A 243 -17.95 -10.51 2.22
C GLU A 243 -18.91 -10.77 1.06
N LYS A 244 -18.43 -10.61 -0.17
CA LYS A 244 -19.17 -10.89 -1.39
C LYS A 244 -18.36 -11.82 -2.28
N ILE A 245 -18.93 -12.96 -2.64
CA ILE A 245 -18.31 -13.99 -3.47
C ILE A 245 -19.11 -14.09 -4.78
N GLY A 246 -18.53 -13.65 -5.89
CA GLY A 246 -19.07 -13.82 -7.23
C GLY A 246 -18.55 -15.11 -7.86
N LEU A 247 -19.41 -16.11 -7.97
CA LEU A 247 -19.12 -17.41 -8.61
C LEU A 247 -19.48 -17.34 -10.09
N ARG A 248 -18.57 -17.80 -10.97
CA ARG A 248 -18.85 -17.80 -12.42
C ARG A 248 -19.89 -18.86 -12.78
N THR A 249 -20.88 -18.49 -13.58
CA THR A 249 -22.02 -19.36 -13.93
C THR A 249 -21.59 -20.58 -14.74
N ASP A 250 -20.59 -20.46 -15.60
CA ASP A 250 -20.01 -21.55 -16.40
C ASP A 250 -19.34 -22.64 -15.56
N VAL A 251 -18.93 -22.31 -14.34
CA VAL A 251 -18.44 -23.28 -13.36
C VAL A 251 -19.59 -23.96 -12.63
N LEU A 252 -20.65 -23.21 -12.35
CA LEU A 252 -21.78 -23.68 -11.57
C LEU A 252 -22.77 -24.53 -12.37
N PHE A 253 -23.04 -24.16 -13.63
CA PHE A 253 -24.14 -24.69 -14.42
C PHE A 253 -23.71 -25.02 -15.85
N ASP A 254 -24.37 -26.00 -16.46
CA ASP A 254 -24.32 -26.16 -17.91
C ASP A 254 -24.96 -24.95 -18.61
N PHE A 255 -24.61 -24.75 -19.88
CA PHE A 255 -25.22 -23.72 -20.72
C PHE A 255 -26.75 -23.80 -20.66
N ASP A 256 -27.37 -22.64 -20.39
CA ASP A 256 -28.83 -22.47 -20.31
C ASP A 256 -29.56 -23.36 -19.29
N LYS A 257 -28.85 -23.91 -18.31
CA LYS A 257 -29.45 -24.70 -17.21
C LYS A 257 -29.30 -24.03 -15.86
N ALA A 258 -30.11 -24.50 -14.91
CA ALA A 258 -30.02 -24.22 -13.48
C ALA A 258 -29.63 -25.46 -12.66
N THR A 259 -29.30 -26.58 -13.32
CA THR A 259 -28.79 -27.79 -12.67
C THR A 259 -27.29 -27.64 -12.41
N LEU A 260 -26.88 -27.82 -11.16
CA LEU A 260 -25.48 -27.66 -10.74
C LEU A 260 -24.59 -28.80 -11.24
N THR A 261 -23.38 -28.47 -11.69
CA THR A 261 -22.38 -29.44 -12.14
C THR A 261 -21.69 -30.13 -10.96
N GLY A 262 -20.94 -31.21 -11.22
CA GLY A 262 -20.09 -31.83 -10.20
C GLY A 262 -19.01 -30.87 -9.67
N LYS A 263 -18.44 -30.04 -10.54
CA LYS A 263 -17.47 -29.00 -10.18
C LYS A 263 -18.07 -27.94 -9.27
N ALA A 264 -19.34 -27.59 -9.48
CA ALA A 264 -20.07 -26.65 -8.66
C ALA A 264 -20.14 -27.08 -7.18
N LYS A 265 -20.31 -28.38 -6.91
CA LYS A 265 -20.38 -28.90 -5.54
C LYS A 265 -19.10 -28.61 -4.76
N ALA A 266 -17.93 -28.88 -5.35
CA ALA A 266 -16.64 -28.61 -4.71
C ALA A 266 -16.41 -27.12 -4.43
N VAL A 267 -16.81 -26.23 -5.35
CA VAL A 267 -16.75 -24.79 -5.15
C VAL A 267 -17.70 -24.35 -4.03
N LEU A 268 -18.93 -24.88 -3.99
CA LEU A 268 -19.89 -24.58 -2.93
C LEU A 268 -19.49 -25.14 -1.56
N ASP A 269 -18.74 -26.24 -1.51
CA ASP A 269 -18.12 -26.73 -0.27
C ASP A 269 -17.10 -25.72 0.28
N GLN A 270 -16.25 -25.15 -0.60
CA GLN A 270 -15.30 -24.11 -0.22
C GLN A 270 -16.02 -22.86 0.28
N VAL A 271 -17.04 -22.39 -0.44
CA VAL A 271 -17.84 -21.23 -0.03
C VAL A 271 -18.52 -21.48 1.31
N ALA A 272 -19.13 -22.65 1.52
CA ALA A 272 -19.77 -22.96 2.79
C ALA A 272 -18.78 -23.01 3.95
N ASN A 273 -17.55 -23.50 3.74
CA ASN A 273 -16.51 -23.48 4.76
C ASN A 273 -16.10 -22.05 5.12
N GLU A 274 -15.84 -21.21 4.12
CA GLU A 274 -15.50 -19.80 4.33
C GLU A 274 -16.64 -19.02 5.03
N THR A 275 -17.89 -19.23 4.60
CA THR A 275 -19.07 -18.65 5.25
C THR A 275 -19.21 -19.11 6.69
N ARG A 276 -18.95 -20.39 7.00
CA ARG A 276 -19.05 -20.89 8.39
C ARG A 276 -18.03 -20.22 9.31
N GLU A 277 -16.82 -20.04 8.82
CA GLU A 277 -15.74 -19.37 9.55
C GLU A 277 -16.09 -17.89 9.80
N LYS A 278 -16.49 -17.18 8.74
CA LYS A 278 -16.56 -15.71 8.75
C LYS A 278 -17.94 -15.13 9.03
N ALA A 279 -19.01 -15.75 8.55
CA ALA A 279 -20.35 -15.18 8.64
C ALA A 279 -20.91 -15.30 10.05
N ASP A 280 -21.50 -14.22 10.55
CA ASP A 280 -22.20 -14.21 11.81
C ASP A 280 -23.66 -14.69 11.61
N PRO A 281 -24.05 -15.85 12.18
CA PRO A 281 -25.41 -16.39 12.01
C PRO A 281 -26.51 -15.46 12.55
N ALA A 282 -26.18 -14.57 13.49
CA ALA A 282 -27.14 -13.61 14.07
C ALA A 282 -27.34 -12.34 13.22
N LYS A 283 -26.56 -12.16 12.16
CA LYS A 283 -26.60 -10.99 11.27
C LYS A 283 -27.66 -11.16 10.15
N PRO A 284 -27.82 -10.16 9.24
CA PRO A 284 -28.70 -10.28 8.08
C PRO A 284 -28.48 -11.57 7.27
N PRO A 285 -29.51 -12.03 6.52
CA PRO A 285 -29.43 -13.28 5.79
C PRO A 285 -28.28 -13.30 4.78
N ILE A 286 -27.76 -14.50 4.52
CA ILE A 286 -26.90 -14.76 3.36
C ILE A 286 -27.75 -14.47 2.12
N THR A 287 -27.29 -13.52 1.31
CA THR A 287 -27.99 -13.12 0.09
C THR A 287 -27.34 -13.81 -1.11
N ILE A 288 -28.14 -14.47 -1.94
CA ILE A 288 -27.69 -15.14 -3.16
C ILE A 288 -28.39 -14.49 -4.35
N THR A 289 -27.63 -13.83 -5.21
CA THR A 289 -28.15 -13.09 -6.35
C THR A 289 -27.64 -13.69 -7.66
N GLY A 290 -28.53 -14.09 -8.55
CA GLY A 290 -28.19 -14.56 -9.89
C GLY A 290 -28.15 -13.41 -10.89
N HIS A 291 -27.19 -13.45 -11.82
CA HIS A 291 -27.05 -12.50 -12.91
C HIS A 291 -26.84 -13.21 -14.25
N THR A 292 -27.22 -12.55 -15.34
CA THR A 292 -26.96 -12.96 -16.73
C THR A 292 -26.10 -11.92 -17.43
N ASP A 293 -25.66 -12.23 -18.66
CA ASP A 293 -25.16 -11.21 -19.58
C ASP A 293 -26.34 -10.53 -20.31
N SER A 294 -26.02 -9.56 -21.17
CA SER A 294 -27.02 -8.84 -21.98
C SER A 294 -27.66 -9.64 -23.12
N LYS A 295 -27.36 -10.94 -23.24
CA LYS A 295 -27.88 -11.76 -24.35
C LYS A 295 -29.16 -12.46 -23.93
N GLY A 296 -30.16 -12.37 -24.81
CA GLY A 296 -31.44 -13.06 -24.63
C GLY A 296 -32.58 -12.10 -24.30
N ASP A 297 -33.71 -12.66 -23.91
CA ASP A 297 -34.90 -11.92 -23.49
C ASP A 297 -34.82 -11.56 -22.00
N ASP A 298 -35.17 -10.34 -21.64
CA ASP A 298 -35.07 -9.84 -20.26
C ASP A 298 -35.88 -10.69 -19.26
N ALA A 299 -37.11 -11.06 -19.62
CA ALA A 299 -37.98 -11.86 -18.75
C ALA A 299 -37.47 -13.29 -18.61
N TYR A 300 -36.90 -13.85 -19.68
CA TYR A 300 -36.16 -15.09 -19.65
C TYR A 300 -34.95 -15.02 -18.70
N ASN A 301 -34.09 -14.01 -18.87
CA ASN A 301 -32.89 -13.78 -18.07
C ASN A 301 -33.22 -13.58 -16.57
N MET A 302 -34.31 -12.89 -16.27
CA MET A 302 -34.81 -12.72 -14.90
C MET A 302 -35.23 -14.05 -14.27
N ARG A 303 -35.98 -14.90 -14.99
CA ARG A 303 -36.38 -16.22 -14.49
C ARG A 303 -35.17 -17.15 -14.32
N LEU A 304 -34.28 -17.20 -15.30
CA LEU A 304 -33.09 -18.06 -15.28
C LEU A 304 -32.17 -17.69 -14.11
N SER A 305 -31.90 -16.39 -13.91
CA SER A 305 -31.09 -15.93 -12.80
C SER A 305 -31.70 -16.24 -11.43
N GLN A 306 -33.02 -16.08 -11.25
CA GLN A 306 -33.72 -16.46 -10.01
C GLN A 306 -33.62 -17.97 -9.75
N GLN A 307 -33.80 -18.82 -10.77
CA GLN A 307 -33.70 -20.27 -10.64
C GLN A 307 -32.28 -20.71 -10.24
N ARG A 308 -31.25 -20.09 -10.82
CA ARG A 308 -29.84 -20.34 -10.47
C ARG A 308 -29.53 -19.93 -9.03
N ALA A 309 -30.02 -18.77 -8.59
CA ALA A 309 -29.87 -18.33 -7.21
C ALA A 309 -30.53 -19.32 -6.23
N GLU A 310 -31.72 -19.82 -6.56
CA GLU A 310 -32.45 -20.81 -5.75
C GLU A 310 -31.74 -22.17 -5.68
N ALA A 311 -31.13 -22.62 -6.78
CA ALA A 311 -30.32 -23.83 -6.78
C ALA A 311 -29.11 -23.72 -5.85
N VAL A 312 -28.37 -22.61 -5.91
CA VAL A 312 -27.23 -22.33 -5.02
C VAL A 312 -27.67 -22.24 -3.56
N ARG A 313 -28.78 -21.55 -3.29
CA ARG A 313 -29.36 -21.44 -1.94
C ARG A 313 -29.63 -22.81 -1.31
N LYS A 314 -30.24 -23.73 -2.05
CA LYS A 314 -30.53 -25.10 -1.57
C LYS A 314 -29.25 -25.84 -1.17
N GLU A 315 -28.22 -25.78 -2.01
CA GLU A 315 -26.94 -26.43 -1.73
C GLU A 315 -26.21 -25.81 -0.55
N LEU A 316 -26.22 -24.48 -0.41
CA LEU A 316 -25.62 -23.80 0.74
C LEU A 316 -26.38 -24.13 2.02
N GLN A 317 -27.72 -24.12 1.99
CA GLN A 317 -28.54 -24.49 3.15
C GLN A 317 -28.26 -25.92 3.61
N ALA A 318 -28.06 -26.87 2.67
CA ALA A 318 -27.70 -28.24 3.01
C ALA A 318 -26.34 -28.35 3.74
N ARG A 319 -25.40 -27.43 3.47
CA ARG A 319 -24.04 -27.41 4.05
C ARG A 319 -23.92 -26.61 5.33
N LEU A 320 -24.66 -25.51 5.43
CA LEU A 320 -24.59 -24.54 6.52
C LEU A 320 -25.69 -24.76 7.57
N GLY A 321 -26.77 -25.43 7.20
CA GLY A 321 -27.90 -25.75 8.08
C GLY A 321 -28.84 -24.57 8.34
N GLY A 322 -29.74 -24.75 9.30
CA GLY A 322 -30.79 -23.79 9.66
C GLY A 322 -30.35 -22.63 10.57
N ALA A 323 -29.08 -22.62 11.02
CA ALA A 323 -28.55 -21.54 11.85
C ALA A 323 -28.45 -20.21 11.09
N TYR A 324 -28.34 -20.27 9.77
CA TYR A 324 -28.31 -19.10 8.90
C TYR A 324 -29.67 -18.90 8.23
N ARG A 325 -29.97 -17.63 7.93
CA ARG A 325 -31.09 -17.26 7.06
C ARG A 325 -30.57 -17.03 5.65
N TYR A 326 -31.40 -17.30 4.66
CA TYR A 326 -31.03 -17.19 3.25
C TYR A 326 -32.10 -16.41 2.49
N VAL A 327 -31.66 -15.56 1.56
CA VAL A 327 -32.53 -14.82 0.63
C VAL A 327 -31.98 -14.98 -0.78
N THR A 328 -32.85 -15.15 -1.76
CA THR A 328 -32.48 -15.24 -3.17
C THR A 328 -33.09 -14.12 -4.00
N ALA A 329 -32.37 -13.68 -5.02
CA ALA A 329 -32.86 -12.74 -6.02
C ALA A 329 -32.30 -13.07 -7.41
N GLY A 330 -33.13 -12.98 -8.44
CA GLY A 330 -32.72 -12.88 -9.83
C GLY A 330 -32.60 -11.42 -10.23
N LYS A 331 -31.57 -11.07 -11.00
CA LYS A 331 -31.37 -9.71 -11.52
C LYS A 331 -31.26 -9.65 -13.04
N GLY A 332 -31.26 -10.79 -13.73
CA GLY A 332 -30.97 -10.84 -15.16
C GLY A 332 -29.70 -10.03 -15.46
N GLU A 333 -29.78 -9.16 -16.46
CA GLU A 333 -28.71 -8.27 -16.90
C GLU A 333 -28.68 -6.89 -16.22
N THR A 334 -29.64 -6.60 -15.33
CA THR A 334 -29.87 -5.24 -14.80
C THR A 334 -28.76 -4.71 -13.87
N GLU A 335 -27.91 -5.59 -13.36
CA GLU A 335 -26.78 -5.27 -12.47
C GLU A 335 -25.47 -5.89 -13.00
N PRO A 336 -24.92 -5.36 -14.12
CA PRO A 336 -23.70 -5.89 -14.73
C PRO A 336 -22.48 -5.60 -13.84
N ALA A 337 -21.57 -6.56 -13.73
CA ALA A 337 -20.31 -6.38 -13.02
C ALA A 337 -19.30 -5.54 -13.83
N VAL A 338 -19.40 -5.61 -15.16
CA VAL A 338 -18.60 -4.82 -16.09
C VAL A 338 -19.47 -4.37 -17.26
N LYS A 339 -19.19 -3.19 -17.78
CA LYS A 339 -19.86 -2.68 -18.98
C LYS A 339 -19.48 -3.54 -20.19
N GLU A 340 -20.47 -3.97 -20.96
CA GLU A 340 -20.26 -4.69 -22.21
C GLU A 340 -20.04 -3.70 -23.37
N GLY A 341 -18.98 -3.89 -24.14
CA GLY A 341 -18.54 -2.97 -25.20
C GLY A 341 -19.18 -3.19 -26.58
N GLY A 342 -20.06 -4.18 -26.74
CA GLY A 342 -20.73 -4.51 -28.01
C GLY A 342 -20.98 -6.01 -28.21
N ALA A 343 -21.41 -6.40 -29.42
CA ALA A 343 -21.83 -7.78 -29.74
C ALA A 343 -20.73 -8.84 -29.49
N ASP A 344 -19.45 -8.47 -29.59
CA ASP A 344 -18.30 -9.39 -29.51
C ASP A 344 -17.52 -9.34 -28.19
N ASP A 345 -18.05 -8.67 -27.15
CA ASP A 345 -17.38 -8.58 -25.84
C ASP A 345 -17.64 -9.79 -24.92
N GLU A 346 -17.14 -10.96 -25.32
CA GLU A 346 -17.38 -12.20 -24.57
C GLU A 346 -16.72 -12.20 -23.19
N GLN A 347 -15.59 -11.51 -23.03
CA GLN A 347 -14.91 -11.41 -21.74
C GLN A 347 -15.74 -10.63 -20.71
N ALA A 348 -16.41 -9.55 -21.12
CA ALA A 348 -17.32 -8.82 -20.25
C ALA A 348 -18.54 -9.67 -19.88
N ARG A 349 -19.13 -10.34 -20.87
CA ARG A 349 -20.29 -11.22 -20.67
C ARG A 349 -20.01 -12.38 -19.71
N GLN A 350 -18.85 -13.02 -19.84
CA GLN A 350 -18.41 -14.06 -18.90
C GLN A 350 -18.37 -13.56 -17.44
N LYS A 351 -17.93 -12.33 -17.21
CA LYS A 351 -17.91 -11.71 -15.87
C LYS A 351 -19.31 -11.37 -15.37
N ASN A 352 -20.22 -10.99 -16.26
CA ASN A 352 -21.60 -10.67 -15.91
C ASN A 352 -22.43 -11.93 -15.57
N ARG A 353 -22.16 -13.06 -16.24
CA ARG A 353 -22.74 -14.37 -15.93
C ARG A 353 -22.18 -14.94 -14.63
N ARG A 354 -22.78 -14.55 -13.51
CA ARG A 354 -22.34 -14.94 -12.16
C ARG A 354 -23.51 -15.18 -11.20
N VAL A 355 -23.19 -15.83 -10.08
CA VAL A 355 -24.02 -15.84 -8.87
C VAL A 355 -23.21 -15.18 -7.75
N ASP A 356 -23.73 -14.08 -7.23
CA ASP A 356 -23.15 -13.35 -6.10
C ASP A 356 -23.71 -13.90 -4.78
N ILE A 357 -22.83 -14.23 -3.83
CA ILE A 357 -23.19 -14.65 -2.47
C ILE A 357 -22.62 -13.59 -1.53
N SER A 358 -23.45 -12.91 -0.74
CA SER A 358 -22.98 -11.94 0.24
C SER A 358 -23.50 -12.19 1.66
N TYR A 359 -22.66 -11.86 2.64
CA TYR A 359 -22.96 -12.02 4.06
C TYR A 359 -22.13 -11.07 4.92
N LYS A 360 -22.64 -10.73 6.10
CA LYS A 360 -21.89 -9.92 7.08
C LYS A 360 -20.87 -10.77 7.83
N ILE A 361 -19.67 -10.24 7.94
CA ILE A 361 -18.55 -10.89 8.64
C ILE A 361 -18.69 -10.62 10.14
N LYS A 362 -18.36 -11.61 10.98
CA LYS A 362 -18.18 -11.42 12.42
C LYS A 362 -17.16 -10.29 12.64
N GLN A 363 -17.46 -9.32 13.49
CA GLN A 363 -16.44 -8.34 13.88
C GLN A 363 -15.31 -9.10 14.58
N GLN A 364 -14.12 -9.11 13.98
CA GLN A 364 -12.94 -9.69 14.61
C GLN A 364 -12.42 -8.71 15.66
N LEU A 365 -12.51 -9.10 16.93
CA LEU A 365 -11.91 -8.36 18.04
C LEU A 365 -10.38 -8.56 18.00
N PRO A 366 -9.58 -7.48 18.08
CA PRO A 366 -8.12 -7.59 18.23
C PRO A 366 -7.78 -8.47 19.45
N GLY A 367 -6.85 -9.41 19.28
CA GLY A 367 -6.39 -10.31 20.34
C GLY A 367 -7.08 -11.68 20.38
N THR A 368 -8.06 -11.93 19.51
CA THR A 368 -8.59 -13.30 19.34
C THR A 368 -7.63 -14.07 18.43
N THR A 369 -6.63 -14.71 19.01
CA THR A 369 -5.75 -15.65 18.30
C THR A 369 -6.62 -16.79 17.79
N THR A 370 -7.06 -16.74 16.54
CA THR A 370 -7.73 -17.89 15.92
C THR A 370 -6.66 -18.94 15.69
N THR A 371 -6.57 -19.87 16.63
CA THR A 371 -5.72 -21.06 16.56
C THR A 371 -6.13 -21.87 15.33
N THR A 372 -5.20 -21.98 14.38
CA THR A 372 -4.99 -23.10 13.46
C THR A 372 -6.16 -23.48 12.53
N THR A 373 -5.97 -23.22 11.22
CA THR A 373 -6.80 -23.64 10.04
C THR A 373 -8.00 -22.71 9.72
N ALA A 374 -8.37 -22.32 8.49
CA ALA A 374 -7.68 -22.12 7.20
C ALA A 374 -8.61 -21.28 6.29
N ALA A 375 -8.42 -19.96 6.23
CA ALA A 375 -8.98 -19.15 5.14
C ALA A 375 -8.06 -17.96 4.81
N PRO A 376 -8.00 -17.53 3.54
CA PRO A 376 -7.34 -16.29 3.18
C PRO A 376 -8.03 -15.08 3.83
N GLY A 377 -7.24 -14.12 4.31
CA GLY A 377 -7.70 -12.97 5.10
C GLY A 377 -7.78 -13.21 6.60
N ALA A 378 -7.18 -14.30 7.13
CA ALA A 378 -7.01 -14.48 8.57
C ALA A 378 -6.13 -13.35 9.15
N VAL A 379 -6.60 -12.75 10.24
CA VAL A 379 -5.98 -11.57 10.83
C VAL A 379 -4.82 -11.97 11.74
N ALA A 380 -3.61 -11.56 11.37
CA ALA A 380 -2.43 -11.60 12.23
C ALA A 380 -2.40 -10.36 13.16
N PRO A 381 -1.54 -10.33 14.18
CA PRO A 381 -1.23 -9.08 14.87
C PRO A 381 -0.70 -8.00 13.89
N PRO A 382 -0.83 -6.70 14.21
CA PRO A 382 -0.18 -5.65 13.44
C PRO A 382 1.33 -5.90 13.37
N ALA A 383 1.93 -5.66 12.21
CA ALA A 383 3.37 -5.83 12.05
C ALA A 383 4.13 -4.88 13.00
N ARG A 384 5.23 -5.35 13.58
CA ARG A 384 6.21 -4.45 14.20
C ARG A 384 7.01 -3.75 13.11
N PHE A 385 7.61 -2.61 13.46
CA PHE A 385 8.54 -1.97 12.55
C PHE A 385 9.72 -2.88 12.22
N ARG A 386 10.09 -2.89 10.95
CA ARG A 386 11.24 -3.60 10.41
C ARG A 386 11.77 -2.87 9.18
N THR A 387 13.06 -3.04 8.92
CA THR A 387 13.61 -2.80 7.58
C THR A 387 13.11 -3.88 6.64
N ASP A 388 13.02 -3.58 5.34
CA ASP A 388 12.42 -4.50 4.37
C ASP A 388 13.28 -5.77 4.15
N GLY A 389 14.53 -5.79 4.66
CA GLY A 389 15.46 -6.91 4.50
C GLY A 389 16.23 -6.84 3.18
N LYS A 390 17.08 -7.84 2.93
CA LYS A 390 17.85 -7.93 1.68
C LYS A 390 16.91 -8.35 0.53
N PRO A 391 17.01 -7.76 -0.66
CA PRO A 391 16.24 -8.20 -1.82
C PRO A 391 16.43 -9.69 -2.10
N VAL A 392 15.35 -10.41 -2.36
CA VAL A 392 15.31 -11.83 -2.72
C VAL A 392 15.25 -12.04 -4.24
N ALA A 393 14.88 -11.01 -4.98
CA ALA A 393 14.86 -11.04 -6.44
C ALA A 393 15.14 -9.67 -7.03
N GLU A 394 15.73 -9.66 -8.22
CA GLU A 394 15.89 -8.49 -9.06
C GLU A 394 15.38 -8.83 -10.47
N ARG A 395 14.65 -7.91 -11.09
CA ARG A 395 14.14 -8.02 -12.46
C ARG A 395 14.26 -6.68 -13.17
N THR A 396 14.32 -6.73 -14.49
CA THR A 396 14.17 -5.56 -15.35
C THR A 396 12.94 -5.71 -16.22
N GLY A 397 12.25 -4.61 -16.47
CA GLY A 397 11.03 -4.58 -17.27
C GLY A 397 10.96 -3.28 -18.07
N VAL A 398 10.27 -3.33 -19.21
CA VAL A 398 10.03 -2.14 -20.03
C VAL A 398 8.61 -1.66 -19.80
N PHE A 399 8.45 -0.40 -19.41
CA PHE A 399 7.16 0.22 -19.24
C PHE A 399 7.09 1.53 -20.03
N ARG A 400 6.10 1.65 -20.92
CA ARG A 400 5.94 2.81 -21.83
C ARG A 400 7.23 3.20 -22.56
N GLY A 401 8.00 2.19 -22.97
CA GLY A 401 9.27 2.37 -23.68
C GLY A 401 10.43 2.85 -22.82
N GLN A 402 10.30 2.84 -21.49
CA GLN A 402 11.42 3.10 -20.56
C GLN A 402 11.80 1.83 -19.80
N GLN A 403 13.10 1.62 -19.56
CA GLN A 403 13.60 0.45 -18.84
C GLN A 403 13.68 0.73 -17.34
N TYR A 404 13.05 -0.13 -16.55
CA TYR A 404 13.07 -0.08 -15.09
C TYR A 404 13.71 -1.34 -14.52
N ARG A 405 14.25 -1.21 -13.31
CA ARG A 405 14.65 -2.34 -12.44
C ARG A 405 13.75 -2.37 -11.22
N ILE A 406 13.30 -3.56 -10.83
CA ILE A 406 12.64 -3.82 -9.54
C ILE A 406 13.49 -4.76 -8.69
N ARG A 407 13.64 -4.45 -7.40
CA ARG A 407 14.22 -5.31 -6.38
C ARG A 407 13.16 -5.65 -5.35
N VAL A 408 12.87 -6.93 -5.20
CA VAL A 408 11.78 -7.41 -4.34
C VAL A 408 12.36 -7.88 -3.02
N ALA A 409 11.86 -7.34 -1.93
CA ALA A 409 12.20 -7.77 -0.58
C ALA A 409 11.27 -8.90 -0.11
N PRO A 410 11.63 -9.65 0.95
CA PRO A 410 10.71 -10.56 1.62
C PRO A 410 9.40 -9.85 1.99
N PHE A 411 8.29 -10.57 1.83
CA PHE A 411 6.98 -10.05 2.22
C PHE A 411 6.76 -10.29 3.70
N TYR A 412 5.85 -9.54 4.32
CA TYR A 412 5.53 -9.74 5.74
C TYR A 412 4.06 -9.50 6.01
N ARG A 413 3.54 -10.20 7.01
CA ARG A 413 2.15 -10.05 7.45
C ARG A 413 1.99 -8.81 8.30
N ASP A 414 0.94 -8.04 8.05
CA ASP A 414 0.52 -6.90 8.86
C ASP A 414 -1.01 -6.91 8.97
N GLY A 415 -1.51 -7.38 10.12
CA GLY A 415 -2.96 -7.47 10.32
C GLY A 415 -3.63 -8.48 9.37
N ALA A 416 -4.69 -8.03 8.71
CA ALA A 416 -5.42 -8.78 7.68
C ALA A 416 -4.68 -8.88 6.33
N TYR A 417 -3.49 -8.28 6.21
CA TYR A 417 -2.84 -8.02 4.94
C TYR A 417 -1.42 -8.58 4.87
N LEU A 418 -0.93 -8.70 3.63
CA LEU A 418 0.45 -8.98 3.30
C LEU A 418 1.05 -7.71 2.68
N ALA A 419 2.09 -7.18 3.30
CA ALA A 419 2.88 -6.09 2.74
C ALA A 419 3.90 -6.65 1.75
N VAL A 420 3.93 -6.04 0.56
CA VAL A 420 4.78 -6.42 -0.57
C VAL A 420 5.77 -5.29 -0.84
N PRO A 421 6.86 -5.16 -0.07
CA PRO A 421 7.87 -4.12 -0.28
C PRO A 421 8.76 -4.41 -1.49
N PHE A 422 9.10 -3.36 -2.24
CA PHE A 422 10.05 -3.42 -3.33
C PHE A 422 10.75 -2.09 -3.53
N GLU A 423 11.92 -2.12 -4.18
CA GLU A 423 12.58 -0.93 -4.71
C GLU A 423 12.42 -0.90 -6.23
N ILE A 424 12.32 0.30 -6.80
CA ILE A 424 12.24 0.51 -8.23
C ILE A 424 13.18 1.62 -8.67
N SER A 425 13.90 1.39 -9.77
CA SER A 425 14.85 2.35 -10.35
C SER A 425 14.56 2.53 -11.84
N LEU A 426 14.56 3.77 -12.34
CA LEU A 426 14.66 4.03 -13.78
C LEU A 426 16.12 3.81 -14.21
N LEU A 427 16.32 2.94 -15.21
CA LEU A 427 17.65 2.62 -15.74
C LEU A 427 18.05 3.55 -16.88
N ASP A 428 17.09 4.14 -17.58
CA ASP A 428 17.37 5.04 -18.70
C ASP A 428 17.95 6.37 -18.22
N ASP A 429 18.88 6.94 -19.00
CA ASP A 429 19.56 8.20 -18.68
C ASP A 429 18.68 9.46 -18.91
N LYS A 430 17.53 9.32 -19.57
CA LYS A 430 16.63 10.43 -19.89
C LYS A 430 15.27 10.21 -19.24
N GLU A 431 14.86 11.14 -18.40
CA GLU A 431 13.47 11.21 -17.94
C GLU A 431 12.57 11.47 -19.15
N ARG A 432 11.60 10.60 -19.39
CA ARG A 432 10.46 10.93 -20.25
C ARG A 432 9.33 11.44 -19.37
N ASN A 433 8.96 12.71 -19.54
CA ASN A 433 7.76 13.26 -18.91
C ASN A 433 6.54 12.51 -19.48
N THR A 434 6.05 11.52 -18.73
CA THR A 434 4.89 10.71 -19.13
C THR A 434 3.56 11.39 -18.80
N GLY A 435 3.57 12.65 -18.34
CA GLY A 435 2.37 13.43 -18.01
C GLY A 435 1.50 12.84 -16.90
N LEU A 436 2.00 11.84 -16.17
CA LEU A 436 1.25 11.07 -15.19
C LEU A 436 2.11 10.87 -13.93
N ASN A 437 1.52 11.16 -12.77
CA ASN A 437 2.11 10.95 -11.43
C ASN A 437 2.32 9.46 -11.07
N SER A 438 2.16 8.54 -12.02
CA SER A 438 2.67 7.17 -11.97
C SER A 438 2.98 6.74 -13.41
N PRO A 439 4.23 6.32 -13.72
CA PRO A 439 4.56 5.85 -15.06
C PRO A 439 3.73 4.64 -15.44
N PHE A 440 3.29 3.82 -14.48
CA PHE A 440 2.63 2.50 -14.66
C PHE A 440 1.13 2.57 -15.04
N GLY A 441 0.60 3.76 -15.29
CA GLY A 441 -0.84 4.07 -15.39
C GLY A 441 -1.69 3.19 -16.31
N VAL A 442 -2.27 2.15 -15.71
CA VAL A 442 -3.60 1.57 -15.99
C VAL A 442 -4.20 1.22 -14.63
N PHE A 443 -5.32 1.85 -14.25
CA PHE A 443 -6.06 1.55 -13.01
C PHE A 443 -6.90 0.27 -13.16
N ASP A 444 -6.29 -0.81 -13.64
CA ASP A 444 -6.94 -2.13 -13.62
C ASP A 444 -6.85 -2.72 -12.19
N LYS A 445 -7.27 -3.98 -12.01
CA LYS A 445 -7.33 -4.65 -10.70
C LYS A 445 -6.05 -4.55 -9.82
N GLY A 446 -4.87 -4.28 -10.37
CA GLY A 446 -3.60 -4.26 -9.63
C GLY A 446 -3.03 -2.89 -9.20
N GLY A 447 -3.75 -1.77 -9.33
CA GLY A 447 -3.35 -0.49 -8.72
C GLY A 447 -2.45 0.42 -9.54
N ARG A 448 -1.80 1.38 -8.87
CA ARG A 448 -0.90 2.35 -9.53
C ARG A 448 0.32 1.68 -10.13
N PHE A 449 0.65 0.46 -9.73
CA PHE A 449 1.73 -0.37 -10.30
C PHE A 449 1.25 -1.35 -11.37
N GLY A 450 0.04 -1.15 -11.91
CA GLY A 450 -0.48 -1.92 -13.03
C GLY A 450 -1.08 -3.27 -12.59
N ALA A 451 -0.52 -4.39 -13.04
CA ALA A 451 -1.07 -5.73 -12.81
C ALA A 451 -0.53 -6.43 -11.56
N PHE A 452 0.17 -5.70 -10.67
CA PHE A 452 0.86 -6.32 -9.54
C PHE A 452 -0.11 -7.12 -8.67
N SER A 453 0.26 -8.36 -8.38
CA SER A 453 -0.54 -9.26 -7.55
C SER A 453 0.31 -10.34 -6.92
N VAL A 454 -0.22 -10.95 -5.87
CA VAL A 454 0.41 -12.10 -5.22
C VAL A 454 -0.41 -13.33 -5.54
N VAL A 455 0.24 -14.44 -5.86
CA VAL A 455 -0.42 -15.70 -6.17
C VAL A 455 0.04 -16.74 -5.16
N ASP A 456 -0.92 -17.37 -4.49
CA ASP A 456 -0.65 -18.56 -3.68
C ASP A 456 -0.43 -19.76 -4.64
N PRO A 457 0.77 -20.34 -4.67
CA PRO A 457 1.08 -21.41 -5.61
C PRO A 457 0.27 -22.69 -5.36
N ALA A 458 -0.22 -22.92 -4.13
CA ALA A 458 -0.98 -24.11 -3.77
C ALA A 458 -2.44 -23.98 -4.17
N THR A 459 -3.07 -22.85 -3.86
CA THR A 459 -4.51 -22.63 -4.11
C THR A 459 -4.81 -21.95 -5.44
N LYS A 460 -3.80 -21.38 -6.10
CA LYS A 460 -3.93 -20.53 -7.29
C LYS A 460 -4.78 -19.27 -7.08
N ILE A 461 -5.04 -18.90 -5.82
CA ILE A 461 -5.70 -17.64 -5.50
C ILE A 461 -4.76 -16.49 -5.81
N ILE A 462 -5.28 -15.52 -6.55
CA ILE A 462 -4.66 -14.24 -6.87
C ILE A 462 -5.18 -13.21 -5.87
N TYR A 463 -4.27 -12.59 -5.15
CA TYR A 463 -4.51 -11.51 -4.20
C TYR A 463 -4.17 -10.18 -4.87
N ARG A 464 -5.18 -9.32 -5.02
CA ARG A 464 -5.05 -8.00 -5.65
C ARG A 464 -4.80 -6.92 -4.60
N ALA A 465 -4.32 -5.78 -5.09
CA ALA A 465 -4.07 -4.61 -4.25
C ALA A 465 -5.34 -4.18 -3.49
N VAL A 466 -5.19 -3.95 -2.18
CA VAL A 466 -6.28 -3.52 -1.30
C VAL A 466 -6.78 -2.15 -1.72
N ARG A 467 -8.11 -1.99 -1.76
CA ARG A 467 -8.80 -0.75 -2.06
C ARG A 467 -9.07 0.06 -0.80
N ILE A 468 -8.97 1.37 -0.91
CA ILE A 468 -9.45 2.32 0.11
C ILE A 468 -10.87 2.71 -0.27
N GLY A 469 -11.86 2.26 0.51
CA GLY A 469 -13.29 2.38 0.23
C GLY A 469 -13.86 1.07 -0.34
N SER A 470 -14.77 1.20 -1.32
CA SER A 470 -15.42 0.07 -1.98
C SER A 470 -14.48 -0.70 -2.91
N ALA A 471 -14.91 -1.87 -3.39
CA ALA A 471 -14.17 -2.68 -4.36
C ALA A 471 -13.93 -1.96 -5.70
N ASP A 472 -14.81 -1.02 -6.07
CA ASP A 472 -14.71 -0.23 -7.31
C ASP A 472 -13.85 1.04 -7.13
N SER A 473 -13.31 1.27 -5.93
CA SER A 473 -12.45 2.41 -5.67
C SER A 473 -11.18 2.37 -6.52
N ILE A 474 -10.79 3.54 -7.01
CA ILE A 474 -9.52 3.78 -7.70
C ILE A 474 -8.40 4.22 -6.74
N ASN A 475 -8.65 4.20 -5.43
CA ASN A 475 -7.66 4.46 -4.40
C ASN A 475 -7.22 3.14 -3.77
N TYR A 476 -5.92 3.00 -3.58
CA TYR A 476 -5.27 1.75 -3.21
C TYR A 476 -4.39 1.95 -1.98
N LEU A 477 -4.29 0.92 -1.14
CA LEU A 477 -3.34 0.89 -0.04
C LEU A 477 -1.96 0.50 -0.58
N GLU A 478 -1.29 1.47 -1.19
CA GLU A 478 0.01 1.31 -1.83
C GLU A 478 0.89 2.57 -1.65
N GLY A 479 2.18 2.39 -1.88
CA GLY A 479 3.17 3.46 -1.91
C GLY A 479 3.13 4.26 -3.20
N ASP A 480 3.76 5.43 -3.17
CA ASP A 480 3.91 6.29 -4.34
C ASP A 480 5.33 6.15 -4.90
N ILE A 481 5.51 6.39 -6.20
CA ILE A 481 6.83 6.64 -6.78
C ILE A 481 6.93 8.14 -7.03
N GLY A 482 7.85 8.81 -6.33
CA GLY A 482 8.20 10.18 -6.64
C GLY A 482 9.08 10.21 -7.89
N THR A 483 8.56 10.73 -9.01
CA THR A 483 9.29 11.08 -10.25
C THR A 483 10.02 9.96 -11.04
N ASN A 484 10.04 10.07 -12.37
CA ASN A 484 10.75 9.14 -13.27
C ASN A 484 12.21 9.56 -13.41
N THR A 485 12.91 9.72 -12.29
CA THR A 485 14.27 10.25 -12.36
C THR A 485 15.28 9.14 -12.64
N PRO A 486 16.10 9.30 -13.69
CA PRO A 486 17.25 8.44 -13.93
C PRO A 486 18.08 8.23 -12.66
N LYS A 487 18.52 6.99 -12.43
CA LYS A 487 19.52 6.63 -11.41
C LYS A 487 19.08 6.78 -9.95
N LEU A 488 17.86 7.26 -9.68
CA LEU A 488 17.29 7.17 -8.34
C LEU A 488 16.58 5.83 -8.13
N THR A 489 16.64 5.35 -6.91
CA THR A 489 15.95 4.13 -6.47
C THR A 489 14.92 4.52 -5.42
N PHE A 490 13.67 4.20 -5.68
CA PHE A 490 12.55 4.49 -4.79
C PHE A 490 12.05 3.22 -4.14
N ARG A 491 11.89 3.27 -2.82
CA ARG A 491 11.22 2.22 -2.07
C ARG A 491 9.71 2.44 -2.15
N SER A 492 8.97 1.38 -2.46
CA SER A 492 7.52 1.38 -2.52
C SER A 492 6.96 0.04 -2.03
N TYR A 493 5.64 -0.09 -2.03
CA TYR A 493 4.95 -1.28 -1.57
C TYR A 493 3.53 -1.33 -2.13
N ILE A 494 2.94 -2.53 -2.13
CA ILE A 494 1.48 -2.72 -2.21
C ILE A 494 1.03 -3.55 -0.99
N TYR A 495 -0.22 -3.37 -0.56
CA TYR A 495 -0.88 -4.28 0.37
C TYR A 495 -1.86 -5.15 -0.40
N VAL A 496 -1.84 -6.45 -0.12
CA VAL A 496 -2.83 -7.43 -0.62
C VAL A 496 -3.45 -8.17 0.57
N ALA A 497 -4.56 -8.87 0.37
CA ALA A 497 -5.08 -9.76 1.42
C ALA A 497 -4.03 -10.80 1.83
N ALA A 498 -3.91 -11.04 3.13
CA ALA A 498 -2.98 -12.04 3.65
C ALA A 498 -3.40 -13.45 3.20
N PRO A 499 -2.51 -14.24 2.56
CA PRO A 499 -2.76 -15.66 2.33
C PRO A 499 -2.95 -16.43 3.65
N PRO A 500 -3.46 -17.66 3.66
CA PRO A 500 -3.54 -18.50 4.85
C PRO A 500 -2.22 -18.54 5.65
N ALA A 501 -2.28 -18.63 6.98
CA ALA A 501 -1.10 -18.51 7.85
C ALA A 501 0.01 -19.55 7.57
N ASN A 502 -0.36 -20.72 7.03
CA ASN A 502 0.57 -21.77 6.62
C ASN A 502 1.25 -21.51 5.26
N THR A 503 0.83 -20.50 4.50
CA THR A 503 1.52 -20.05 3.31
C THR A 503 2.79 -19.28 3.72
N THR A 504 3.95 -19.89 3.49
CA THR A 504 5.27 -19.34 3.84
C THR A 504 6.01 -18.73 2.63
N SER A 505 5.56 -19.00 1.41
CA SER A 505 6.07 -18.37 0.20
C SER A 505 4.98 -18.24 -0.86
N VAL A 506 5.18 -17.28 -1.76
CA VAL A 506 4.20 -16.93 -2.81
C VAL A 506 4.91 -16.63 -4.13
N THR A 507 4.13 -16.60 -5.21
CA THR A 507 4.58 -16.02 -6.47
C THR A 507 4.14 -14.56 -6.52
N PHE A 508 5.08 -13.64 -6.71
CA PHE A 508 4.76 -12.25 -6.99
C PHE A 508 4.66 -12.06 -8.50
N ASP A 509 3.47 -11.74 -9.00
CA ASP A 509 3.28 -11.28 -10.37
C ASP A 509 3.57 -9.79 -10.41
N ALA A 510 4.76 -9.44 -10.89
CA ALA A 510 5.23 -8.06 -11.00
C ALA A 510 4.92 -7.47 -12.39
N GLY A 511 3.85 -7.91 -13.05
CA GLY A 511 3.39 -7.35 -14.33
C GLY A 511 4.50 -7.33 -15.40
N ALA A 512 4.92 -6.13 -15.82
CA ALA A 512 5.96 -5.95 -16.85
C ALA A 512 7.34 -6.51 -16.45
N PHE A 513 7.57 -6.81 -15.17
CA PHE A 513 8.79 -7.44 -14.67
C PHE A 513 8.70 -8.98 -14.62
N GLY A 514 7.55 -9.54 -14.98
CA GLY A 514 7.27 -10.98 -14.99
C GLY A 514 6.94 -11.55 -13.60
N GLN A 515 6.81 -12.88 -13.55
CA GLN A 515 6.53 -13.60 -12.32
C GLN A 515 7.81 -13.93 -11.55
N ILE A 516 7.77 -13.75 -10.24
CA ILE A 516 8.85 -14.02 -9.28
C ILE A 516 8.34 -15.08 -8.31
N PRO A 517 8.60 -16.39 -8.57
CA PRO A 517 8.16 -17.46 -7.68
C PRO A 517 9.01 -17.53 -6.42
N GLY A 518 8.44 -18.10 -5.35
CA GLY A 518 9.17 -18.44 -4.13
C GLY A 518 9.58 -17.25 -3.26
N VAL A 519 8.88 -16.11 -3.36
CA VAL A 519 9.12 -14.97 -2.47
C VAL A 519 8.69 -15.36 -1.04
N PRO A 520 9.58 -15.30 -0.04
CA PRO A 520 9.26 -15.71 1.32
C PRO A 520 8.33 -14.69 2.01
N ILE A 521 7.46 -15.21 2.87
CA ILE A 521 6.63 -14.45 3.81
C ILE A 521 7.25 -14.58 5.21
N GLN A 522 7.47 -13.44 5.85
CA GLN A 522 8.09 -13.30 7.17
C GLN A 522 7.09 -12.89 8.26
#